data_AF-A0A8J3LRC3-F1
#
_entry.id   AF-A0A8J3LRC3-F1
#
_cell.length_a   1.000
_cell.length_b   1.000
_cell.length_c   1.000
_cell.angle_alpha   90.00
_cell.angle_beta   90.00
_cell.angle_gamma   90.00
#
_symmetry.space_group_name_H-M   'P 1'
#
loop_
_entity.id
_entity.type
_entity.pdbx_description
1 polymer ?
#
loop_
_entity_poly.entity_id
_entity_poly.type
_entity_poly.pdbx_seq_one_letter_code
_entity_poly.pdbx_strand_id
1 'polypeptide(L)'
;MGEGHGHGHGHAADAALNGSAGETLDPPGPDGLLDPVAVRNQVFTVVRLREGYDLAEVDVFLGLVEATLNAVLQENRELRARPLEPDEGPQPARSGDSATRIIELAHEAAERTVAKAHQEANAILGQARARAEQLRHDALNTGAALQRATTHEAHKQAMGRGIQTLHAFIADFDTHMKQTLDGRITHMRTLLDQLHHNGESPTPQVHGDGTIGEAAQRPAP
;
A
#
# COMPACT_ATOMS: atom_id res chain seq x y z
N MET A 1 -14.52 -25.64 59.07
CA MET A 1 -15.29 -26.17 57.93
C MET A 1 -14.29 -26.64 56.87
N GLY A 2 -14.21 -27.97 56.65
CA GLY A 2 -13.56 -28.76 55.56
C GLY A 2 -12.12 -28.40 55.17
N GLU A 3 -11.05 -29.19 55.39
CA GLU A 3 -10.74 -30.56 54.90
C GLU A 3 -10.87 -30.67 53.36
N GLY A 4 -9.90 -31.15 52.56
CA GLY A 4 -8.60 -31.78 52.79
C GLY A 4 -7.71 -31.64 51.53
N HIS A 5 -6.39 -31.53 51.67
CA HIS A 5 -5.41 -32.62 51.51
C HIS A 5 -5.56 -33.48 50.24
N GLY A 6 -4.73 -33.17 49.24
CA GLY A 6 -4.36 -34.08 48.15
C GLY A 6 -2.84 -34.18 48.06
N HIS A 7 -2.26 -35.14 48.79
CA HIS A 7 -0.87 -35.58 48.70
C HIS A 7 -0.68 -36.50 47.50
N GLY A 8 0.52 -36.50 46.91
CA GLY A 8 0.84 -37.19 45.66
C GLY A 8 1.13 -38.70 45.74
N HIS A 9 1.91 -39.14 44.74
CA HIS A 9 2.24 -40.51 44.28
C HIS A 9 1.25 -41.02 43.23
N GLY A 10 1.62 -41.35 41.98
CA GLY A 10 2.87 -41.94 41.51
C GLY A 10 2.70 -43.45 41.38
N HIS A 11 2.23 -43.93 40.22
CA HIS A 11 2.67 -45.16 39.53
C HIS A 11 1.69 -45.58 38.41
N ALA A 12 2.25 -45.72 37.21
CA ALA A 12 2.13 -46.82 36.25
C ALA A 12 0.77 -47.40 35.80
N ALA A 13 0.79 -47.81 34.52
CA ALA A 13 -0.17 -48.60 33.75
C ALA A 13 -1.41 -47.78 33.27
N ASP A 14 -1.69 -47.63 31.98
CA ASP A 14 -1.64 -48.68 30.96
C ASP A 14 -1.40 -48.04 29.57
N ALA A 15 -0.24 -48.33 29.01
CA ALA A 15 0.01 -48.19 27.58
C ALA A 15 -0.64 -49.38 26.86
N ALA A 16 -1.98 -49.43 26.87
CA ALA A 16 -2.73 -50.39 26.07
C ALA A 16 -2.82 -49.87 24.64
N LEU A 17 -1.81 -50.23 23.86
CA LEU A 17 -1.96 -50.88 22.57
C LEU A 17 -3.41 -50.85 22.03
N ASN A 18 -3.70 -49.91 21.15
CA ASN A 18 -4.63 -50.20 20.06
C ASN A 18 -4.07 -49.70 18.74
N GLY A 19 -2.87 -50.21 18.42
CA GLY A 19 -2.53 -50.52 17.04
C GLY A 19 -3.12 -51.90 16.75
N SER A 20 -4.37 -51.94 16.29
CA SER A 20 -4.99 -53.18 15.82
C SER A 20 -5.84 -52.88 14.59
N ALA A 21 -5.30 -53.30 13.44
CA ALA A 21 -6.04 -53.79 12.28
C ALA A 21 -7.01 -52.80 11.59
N GLY A 22 -6.42 -51.89 10.82
CA GLY A 22 -7.04 -51.34 9.61
C GLY A 22 -6.25 -51.76 8.37
N GLU A 23 -5.74 -52.99 8.34
CA GLU A 23 -5.07 -53.56 7.16
C GLU A 23 -6.08 -54.39 6.37
N THR A 24 -6.80 -53.71 5.50
CA THR A 24 -7.33 -54.31 4.26
C THR A 24 -7.04 -53.32 3.15
N LEU A 25 -5.75 -53.17 2.84
CA LEU A 25 -5.37 -53.09 1.43
C LEU A 25 -5.86 -54.43 0.84
N ASP A 26 -6.95 -54.39 0.07
CA ASP A 26 -7.24 -55.47 -0.87
C ASP A 26 -5.93 -55.83 -1.59
N PRO A 27 -5.67 -57.12 -1.88
CA PRO A 27 -4.43 -57.50 -2.51
C PRO A 27 -4.21 -56.60 -3.73
N PRO A 28 -3.04 -55.97 -3.88
CA PRO A 28 -2.75 -55.21 -5.08
C PRO A 28 -3.06 -56.11 -6.26
N GLY A 29 -3.78 -55.58 -7.26
CA GLY A 29 -3.88 -56.24 -8.55
C GLY A 29 -2.48 -56.68 -9.02
N PRO A 30 -2.38 -57.65 -9.94
CA PRO A 30 -1.18 -58.45 -10.20
C PRO A 30 0.17 -57.71 -10.36
N ASP A 31 0.18 -56.39 -10.52
CA ASP A 31 1.34 -55.53 -10.72
C ASP A 31 1.52 -54.38 -9.69
N GLY A 32 0.81 -54.36 -8.55
CA GLY A 32 0.91 -53.22 -7.61
C GLY A 32 0.18 -51.96 -8.06
N LEU A 33 -0.64 -52.08 -9.10
CA LEU A 33 -1.37 -50.98 -9.72
C LEU A 33 -2.76 -50.85 -9.06
N LEU A 34 -3.14 -49.62 -8.67
CA LEU A 34 -4.46 -49.34 -8.14
C LEU A 34 -5.52 -49.68 -9.21
N ASP A 35 -6.53 -50.45 -8.82
CA ASP A 35 -7.68 -50.76 -9.67
C ASP A 35 -8.80 -49.72 -9.44
N PRO A 36 -9.55 -49.29 -10.48
CA PRO A 36 -10.66 -48.35 -10.30
C PRO A 36 -11.69 -48.81 -9.25
N VAL A 37 -11.92 -50.11 -9.13
CA VAL A 37 -12.86 -50.66 -8.13
C VAL A 37 -12.32 -50.50 -6.71
N ALA A 38 -11.00 -50.58 -6.53
CA ALA A 38 -10.36 -50.38 -5.23
C ALA A 38 -10.50 -48.92 -4.75
N VAL A 39 -10.40 -47.95 -5.68
CA VAL A 39 -10.63 -46.52 -5.36
C VAL A 39 -12.08 -46.28 -4.95
N ARG A 40 -13.03 -46.91 -5.64
CA ARG A 40 -14.47 -46.77 -5.33
C ARG A 40 -14.86 -47.38 -3.99
N ASN A 41 -14.21 -48.47 -3.59
CA ASN A 41 -14.50 -49.18 -2.35
C ASN A 41 -13.72 -48.63 -1.14
N GLN A 42 -12.92 -47.57 -1.34
CA GLN A 42 -12.08 -47.02 -0.30
C GLN A 42 -12.92 -46.36 0.81
N VAL A 43 -12.72 -46.79 2.06
CA VAL A 43 -13.37 -46.19 3.24
C VAL A 43 -12.33 -45.40 4.04
N PHE A 44 -12.63 -44.14 4.34
CA PHE A 44 -11.80 -43.28 5.18
C PHE A 44 -12.39 -43.14 6.59
N THR A 45 -11.54 -43.23 7.61
CA THR A 45 -11.93 -43.00 9.00
C THR A 45 -12.03 -41.50 9.29
N VAL A 46 -13.17 -41.04 9.82
CA VAL A 46 -13.39 -39.63 10.16
C VAL A 46 -12.78 -39.28 11.52
N VAL A 47 -12.01 -38.18 11.59
CA VAL A 47 -11.36 -37.70 12.84
C VAL A 47 -12.21 -36.60 13.48
N ARG A 48 -12.54 -36.74 14.77
CA ARG A 48 -13.53 -35.88 15.47
C ARG A 48 -12.98 -34.59 16.08
N LEU A 49 -11.66 -34.41 16.13
CA LEU A 49 -11.00 -33.36 16.94
C LEU A 49 -10.06 -32.44 16.12
N ARG A 50 -10.08 -32.52 14.79
CA ARG A 50 -9.28 -31.66 13.88
C ARG A 50 -10.09 -31.30 12.65
N GLU A 51 -9.79 -30.16 12.03
CA GLU A 51 -10.32 -29.77 10.72
C GLU A 51 -10.01 -30.89 9.72
N GLY A 52 -11.06 -31.52 9.19
CA GLY A 52 -10.98 -32.60 8.21
C GLY A 52 -11.31 -32.11 6.81
N TYR A 53 -11.02 -32.93 5.81
CA TYR A 53 -11.50 -32.72 4.44
C TYR A 53 -13.03 -32.79 4.40
N ASP A 54 -13.66 -32.02 3.51
CA ASP A 54 -15.09 -32.13 3.25
C ASP A 54 -15.36 -33.48 2.57
N LEU A 55 -16.19 -34.31 3.21
CA LEU A 55 -16.54 -35.64 2.72
C LEU A 55 -17.17 -35.61 1.33
N ALA A 56 -17.99 -34.59 1.04
CA ALA A 56 -18.62 -34.45 -0.27
C ALA A 56 -17.60 -34.08 -1.35
N GLU A 57 -16.59 -33.28 -1.02
CA GLU A 57 -15.50 -32.94 -1.94
C GLU A 57 -14.58 -34.15 -2.18
N VAL A 58 -14.28 -34.92 -1.14
CA VAL A 58 -13.50 -36.17 -1.23
C VAL A 58 -14.22 -37.17 -2.13
N ASP A 59 -15.53 -37.37 -1.99
CA ASP A 59 -16.30 -38.28 -2.84
C ASP A 59 -16.28 -37.86 -4.32
N VAL A 60 -16.42 -36.56 -4.60
CA VAL A 60 -16.32 -36.00 -5.97
C VAL A 60 -14.92 -36.21 -6.54
N PHE A 61 -13.88 -35.99 -5.73
CA PHE A 61 -12.49 -36.20 -6.13
C PHE A 61 -12.20 -37.68 -6.43
N LEU A 62 -12.66 -38.61 -5.59
CA LEU A 62 -12.49 -40.05 -5.81
C LEU A 62 -13.20 -40.52 -7.08
N GLY A 63 -14.39 -39.97 -7.39
CA GLY A 63 -15.08 -40.25 -8.66
C GLY A 63 -14.30 -39.78 -9.89
N LEU A 64 -13.62 -38.63 -9.80
CA LEU A 64 -12.75 -38.14 -10.88
C LEU A 64 -11.49 -39.01 -11.04
N VAL A 65 -10.90 -39.46 -9.93
CA VAL A 65 -9.76 -40.38 -9.93
C VAL A 65 -10.13 -41.72 -10.54
N GLU A 66 -11.27 -42.31 -10.17
CA GLU A 66 -11.80 -43.56 -10.76
C GLU A 66 -11.97 -43.43 -12.28
N ALA A 67 -12.62 -42.36 -12.74
CA ALA A 67 -12.84 -42.10 -14.16
C ALA A 67 -11.52 -41.98 -14.93
N THR A 68 -10.56 -41.24 -14.38
CA THR A 68 -9.24 -41.03 -14.99
C THR A 68 -8.44 -42.33 -15.02
N LEU A 69 -8.45 -43.10 -13.94
CA LEU A 69 -7.75 -44.37 -13.85
C LEU A 69 -8.32 -45.39 -14.84
N ASN A 70 -9.64 -45.45 -14.99
CA ASN A 70 -10.28 -46.30 -15.98
C ASN A 70 -9.89 -45.91 -17.41
N ALA A 71 -9.87 -44.60 -17.71
CA ALA A 71 -9.44 -44.10 -19.01
C ALA A 71 -7.97 -44.45 -19.32
N VAL A 72 -7.06 -44.23 -18.36
CA VAL A 72 -5.62 -44.52 -18.52
C VAL A 72 -5.37 -46.02 -18.64
N LEU A 73 -6.09 -46.86 -17.89
CA LEU A 73 -5.96 -48.32 -18.00
C LEU A 73 -6.53 -48.84 -19.31
N GLN A 74 -7.63 -48.26 -19.80
CA GLN A 74 -8.20 -48.57 -21.11
C GLN A 74 -7.22 -48.19 -22.23
N GLU A 75 -6.69 -46.97 -22.20
CA GLU A 75 -5.70 -46.50 -23.17
C GLU A 75 -4.43 -47.37 -23.13
N ASN A 76 -3.93 -47.72 -21.94
CA ASN A 76 -2.80 -48.65 -21.82
C ASN A 76 -3.12 -50.03 -22.40
N ARG A 77 -4.34 -50.54 -22.19
CA ARG A 77 -4.78 -51.81 -22.79
C ARG A 77 -4.88 -51.72 -24.30
N GLU A 78 -5.39 -50.62 -24.85
CA GLU A 78 -5.46 -50.39 -26.29
C GLU A 78 -4.08 -50.23 -26.92
N LEU A 79 -3.15 -49.52 -26.27
CA LEU A 79 -1.77 -49.37 -26.73
C LEU A 79 -1.02 -50.70 -26.68
N ARG A 80 -1.27 -51.54 -25.66
CA ARG A 80 -0.68 -52.89 -25.54
C ARG A 80 -1.34 -53.91 -26.47
N ALA A 81 -2.64 -53.75 -26.76
CA ALA A 81 -3.40 -54.60 -27.67
C ALA A 81 -3.23 -54.20 -29.13
N ARG A 82 -2.73 -52.98 -29.42
CA ARG A 82 -2.27 -52.61 -30.74
C ARG A 82 -1.08 -53.52 -31.06
N PRO A 83 -1.22 -54.46 -32.01
CA PRO A 83 -0.10 -55.31 -32.38
C PRO A 83 1.01 -54.39 -32.85
N LEU A 84 2.17 -54.43 -32.18
CA LEU A 84 3.41 -54.19 -32.89
C LEU A 84 3.37 -55.20 -34.03
N GLU A 85 3.23 -54.71 -35.26
CA GLU A 85 3.26 -55.57 -36.43
C GLU A 85 4.46 -56.51 -36.31
N PRO A 86 4.27 -57.83 -36.52
CA PRO A 86 5.34 -58.79 -36.36
C PRO A 86 6.43 -58.47 -37.39
N ASP A 87 7.59 -58.03 -36.90
CA ASP A 87 8.83 -57.93 -37.66
C ASP A 87 9.21 -59.35 -38.15
N GLU A 88 9.00 -59.62 -39.44
CA GLU A 88 9.54 -60.79 -40.11
C GLU A 88 11.07 -60.72 -40.13
N GLY A 89 11.71 -61.43 -39.20
CA GLY A 89 13.04 -62.03 -39.38
C GLY A 89 14.24 -61.17 -38.94
N PRO A 90 15.34 -61.81 -38.49
CA PRO A 90 16.48 -61.11 -37.90
C PRO A 90 17.26 -60.33 -38.96
N GLN A 91 17.08 -59.01 -39.01
CA GLN A 91 18.00 -58.06 -39.65
C GLN A 91 18.43 -56.96 -38.66
N PRO A 92 19.44 -57.19 -37.82
CA PRO A 92 19.94 -56.22 -36.84
C PRO A 92 20.75 -55.03 -37.42
N ALA A 93 20.51 -54.60 -38.67
CA ALA A 93 21.34 -53.58 -39.32
C ALA A 93 20.59 -52.42 -40.00
N ARG A 94 19.27 -52.50 -40.23
CA ARG A 94 18.49 -51.44 -40.92
C ARG A 94 17.55 -50.65 -40.00
N SER A 95 17.05 -51.30 -38.95
CA SER A 95 16.18 -50.65 -37.94
C SER A 95 16.95 -49.64 -37.08
N GLY A 96 18.25 -49.89 -36.85
CA GLY A 96 19.14 -48.94 -36.19
C GLY A 96 19.23 -47.62 -36.96
N ASP A 97 19.42 -47.69 -38.28
CA ASP A 97 19.58 -46.51 -39.15
C ASP A 97 18.29 -45.67 -39.23
N SER A 98 17.12 -46.33 -39.26
CA SER A 98 15.80 -45.68 -39.17
C SER A 98 15.55 -45.04 -37.80
N ALA A 99 15.93 -45.73 -36.71
CA ALA A 99 15.83 -45.20 -35.36
C ALA A 99 16.73 -43.97 -35.15
N THR A 100 17.98 -43.98 -35.64
CA THR A 100 18.85 -42.78 -35.59
C THR A 100 18.23 -41.61 -36.31
N ARG A 101 17.63 -41.84 -37.49
CA ARG A 101 17.02 -40.77 -38.29
C ARG A 101 15.77 -40.17 -37.65
N ILE A 102 14.97 -40.98 -36.95
CA ILE A 102 13.82 -40.50 -36.19
C ILE A 102 14.28 -39.70 -34.96
N ILE A 103 15.33 -40.13 -34.26
CA ILE A 103 15.90 -39.38 -33.15
C ILE A 103 16.48 -38.05 -33.62
N GLU A 104 17.16 -38.03 -34.76
CA GLU A 104 17.71 -36.81 -35.36
C GLU A 104 16.60 -35.83 -35.78
N LEU A 105 15.52 -36.33 -36.40
CA LEU A 105 14.35 -35.51 -36.74
C LEU A 105 13.63 -34.99 -35.49
N ALA A 106 13.48 -35.82 -34.45
CA ALA A 106 12.87 -35.41 -33.19
C ALA A 106 13.72 -34.37 -32.46
N HIS A 107 15.05 -34.52 -32.49
CA HIS A 107 15.99 -33.55 -31.94
C HIS A 107 15.92 -32.22 -32.68
N GLU A 108 15.93 -32.24 -34.01
CA GLU A 108 15.79 -31.03 -34.83
C GLU A 108 14.43 -30.35 -34.60
N ALA A 109 13.35 -31.12 -34.45
CA ALA A 109 12.05 -30.59 -34.09
C ALA A 109 12.06 -29.93 -32.71
N ALA A 110 12.70 -30.55 -31.71
CA ALA A 110 12.85 -29.99 -30.37
C ALA A 110 13.70 -28.71 -30.38
N GLU A 111 14.80 -28.66 -31.13
CA GLU A 111 15.61 -27.44 -31.25
C GLU A 111 14.83 -26.30 -31.91
N ARG A 112 14.04 -26.60 -32.96
CA ARG A 112 13.18 -25.59 -33.60
C ARG A 112 12.12 -25.04 -32.64
N THR A 113 11.49 -25.88 -31.82
CA THR A 113 10.49 -25.39 -30.85
C THR A 113 11.14 -24.57 -29.75
N VAL A 114 12.31 -24.97 -29.26
CA VAL A 114 13.10 -24.19 -28.29
C VAL A 114 13.51 -22.84 -28.88
N ALA A 115 14.00 -22.81 -30.12
CA ALA A 115 14.38 -21.56 -30.80
C ALA A 115 13.17 -20.62 -30.97
N LYS A 116 12.02 -21.16 -31.38
CA LYS A 116 10.77 -20.40 -31.50
C LYS A 116 10.31 -19.84 -30.15
N ALA A 117 10.33 -20.66 -29.10
CA ALA A 117 9.96 -20.24 -27.75
C ALA A 117 10.89 -19.12 -27.24
N HIS A 118 12.20 -19.23 -27.47
CA HIS A 118 13.15 -18.17 -27.13
C HIS A 118 12.91 -16.89 -27.93
N GLN A 119 12.60 -16.99 -29.22
CA GLN A 119 12.28 -15.83 -30.04
C GLN A 119 11.03 -15.11 -29.54
N GLU A 120 9.96 -15.86 -29.23
CA GLU A 120 8.72 -15.32 -28.67
C GLU A 120 8.96 -14.69 -27.28
N ALA A 121 9.70 -15.36 -26.41
CA ALA A 121 10.06 -14.83 -25.10
C ALA A 121 10.87 -13.53 -25.21
N ASN A 122 11.86 -13.47 -26.10
CA ASN A 122 12.64 -12.26 -26.35
C ASN A 122 11.79 -11.14 -26.93
N ALA A 123 10.81 -11.45 -27.79
CA ALA A 123 9.87 -10.47 -28.31
C ALA A 123 8.98 -9.89 -27.20
N ILE A 124 8.43 -10.74 -26.31
CA ILE A 124 7.62 -10.31 -25.17
C ILE A 124 8.44 -9.45 -24.22
N LEU A 125 9.67 -9.87 -23.87
CA LEU A 125 10.56 -9.09 -23.02
C LEU A 125 10.94 -7.75 -23.65
N GLY A 126 11.16 -7.72 -24.97
CA GLY A 126 11.40 -6.48 -25.71
C GLY A 126 10.21 -5.51 -25.63
N GLN A 127 9.00 -6.02 -25.87
CA GLN A 127 7.77 -5.22 -25.75
C GLN A 127 7.51 -4.73 -24.33
N ALA A 128 7.71 -5.59 -23.32
CA ALA A 128 7.54 -5.23 -21.92
C ALA A 128 8.52 -4.13 -21.51
N ARG A 129 9.80 -4.25 -21.91
CA ARG A 129 10.80 -3.19 -21.68
C ARG A 129 10.44 -1.89 -22.38
N ALA A 130 10.02 -1.94 -23.64
CA ALA A 130 9.62 -0.75 -24.38
C ALA A 130 8.43 -0.03 -23.70
N ARG A 131 7.41 -0.78 -23.27
CA ARG A 131 6.26 -0.22 -22.53
C ARG A 131 6.65 0.35 -21.18
N ALA A 132 7.53 -0.33 -20.43
CA ALA A 132 8.03 0.17 -19.15
C ALA A 132 8.79 1.49 -19.33
N GLU A 133 9.60 1.59 -20.38
CA GLU A 133 10.35 2.81 -20.69
C GLU A 133 9.45 3.96 -21.12
N GLN A 134 8.41 3.67 -21.90
CA GLN A 134 7.37 4.66 -22.23
C GLN A 134 6.66 5.16 -20.97
N LEU A 135 6.22 4.25 -20.09
CA LEU A 135 5.57 4.62 -18.83
C LEU A 135 6.48 5.46 -17.94
N ARG A 136 7.78 5.11 -17.88
CA ARG A 136 8.79 5.89 -17.16
C ARG A 136 8.91 7.30 -17.75
N HIS A 137 8.97 7.42 -19.07
CA HIS A 137 9.04 8.71 -19.74
C HIS A 137 7.80 9.56 -19.47
N ASP A 138 6.61 8.97 -19.55
CA ASP A 138 5.34 9.65 -19.28
C ASP A 138 5.26 10.11 -17.82
N ALA A 139 5.64 9.25 -16.86
CA ALA A 139 5.71 9.58 -15.45
C ALA A 139 6.68 10.74 -15.16
N LEU A 140 7.85 10.75 -15.82
CA LEU A 140 8.80 11.85 -15.68
C LEU A 140 8.29 13.15 -16.29
N ASN A 141 7.64 13.09 -17.46
CA ASN A 141 7.08 14.26 -18.11
C ASN A 141 5.95 14.87 -17.27
N THR A 142 5.04 14.04 -16.77
CA THR A 142 3.95 14.45 -15.89
C THR A 142 4.49 15.02 -14.57
N GLY A 143 5.48 14.38 -13.96
CA GLY A 143 6.16 14.90 -12.77
C GLY A 143 6.82 16.26 -13.02
N ALA A 144 7.54 16.43 -14.14
CA ALA A 144 8.17 17.70 -14.50
C ALA A 144 7.14 18.80 -14.83
N ALA A 145 5.99 18.45 -15.41
CA ALA A 145 4.90 19.38 -15.64
C ALA A 145 4.26 19.84 -14.32
N LEU A 146 4.02 18.91 -13.39
CA LEU A 146 3.47 19.22 -12.08
C LEU A 146 4.43 20.10 -11.27
N GLN A 147 5.73 19.79 -11.27
CA GLN A 147 6.75 20.59 -10.59
C GLN A 147 6.82 22.02 -11.14
N ARG A 148 6.68 22.20 -12.47
CA ARG A 148 6.58 23.54 -13.05
C ARG A 148 5.32 24.26 -12.59
N ALA A 149 4.17 23.58 -12.57
CA ALA A 149 2.92 24.18 -12.10
C ALA A 149 3.02 24.64 -10.63
N THR A 150 3.61 23.83 -9.75
CA THR A 150 3.77 24.18 -8.33
C THR A 150 4.74 25.33 -8.12
N THR A 151 5.87 25.38 -8.85
CA THR A 151 6.81 26.51 -8.76
C THR A 151 6.22 27.81 -9.32
N HIS A 152 5.48 27.74 -10.42
CA HIS A 152 4.75 28.89 -10.96
C HIS A 152 3.70 29.40 -9.98
N GLU A 153 2.95 28.52 -9.33
CA GLU A 153 1.96 28.90 -8.32
C GLU A 153 2.63 29.50 -7.07
N ALA A 154 3.72 28.90 -6.58
CA ALA A 154 4.50 29.45 -5.48
C ALA A 154 5.05 30.86 -5.81
N HIS A 155 5.50 31.07 -7.05
CA HIS A 155 5.94 32.38 -7.51
C HIS A 155 4.79 33.41 -7.53
N LYS A 156 3.60 33.03 -8.03
CA LYS A 156 2.41 33.91 -7.98
C LYS A 156 2.03 34.28 -6.56
N GLN A 157 2.07 33.33 -5.63
CA GLN A 157 1.78 33.59 -4.22
C GLN A 157 2.83 34.50 -3.56
N ALA A 158 4.10 34.32 -3.90
CA ALA A 158 5.17 35.21 -3.45
C ALA A 158 4.96 36.65 -3.96
N MET A 159 4.59 36.81 -5.24
CA MET A 159 4.24 38.11 -5.81
C MET A 159 3.00 38.71 -5.16
N GLY A 160 1.96 37.91 -4.93
CA GLY A 160 0.76 38.34 -4.22
C GLY A 160 1.06 38.86 -2.81
N ARG A 161 1.93 38.18 -2.06
CA ARG A 161 2.42 38.67 -0.76
C ARG A 161 3.21 39.96 -0.88
N GLY A 162 4.09 40.08 -1.87
CA GLY A 162 4.86 41.31 -2.12
C GLY A 162 3.97 42.52 -2.40
N ILE A 163 2.91 42.34 -3.20
CA ILE A 163 1.91 43.38 -3.48
C ILE A 163 1.17 43.78 -2.20
N GLN A 164 0.78 42.81 -1.36
CA GLN A 164 0.13 43.08 -0.09
C GLN A 164 1.04 43.87 0.87
N THR A 165 2.31 43.50 0.96
CA THR A 165 3.31 44.24 1.74
C THR A 165 3.44 45.68 1.24
N LEU A 166 3.47 45.87 -0.09
CA LEU A 166 3.55 47.20 -0.69
C LEU A 166 2.30 48.04 -0.35
N HIS A 167 1.11 47.45 -0.44
CA HIS A 167 -0.13 48.14 -0.06
C HIS A 167 -0.16 48.54 1.42
N ALA A 168 0.26 47.64 2.32
CA ALA A 168 0.35 47.94 3.75
C ALA A 168 1.34 49.09 3.99
N PHE A 169 2.51 49.04 3.36
CA PHE A 169 3.50 50.12 3.45
C PHE A 169 2.96 51.46 2.97
N ILE A 170 2.25 51.50 1.83
CA ILE A 170 1.64 52.74 1.32
C ILE A 170 0.59 53.28 2.30
N ALA A 171 -0.23 52.41 2.90
CA ALA A 171 -1.25 52.82 3.87
C ALA A 171 -0.62 53.39 5.16
N ASP A 172 0.43 52.73 5.67
CA ASP A 172 1.19 53.19 6.83
C ASP A 172 1.89 54.52 6.52
N PHE A 173 2.48 54.65 5.33
CA PHE A 173 3.13 55.88 4.89
C PHE A 173 2.16 57.06 4.80
N ASP A 174 0.97 56.86 4.22
CA ASP A 174 -0.06 57.91 4.15
C ASP A 174 -0.53 58.35 5.55
N THR A 175 -0.75 57.38 6.44
CA THR A 175 -1.12 57.64 7.84
C THR A 175 -0.02 58.44 8.55
N HIS A 176 1.23 58.05 8.38
CA HIS A 176 2.37 58.73 8.99
C HIS A 176 2.57 60.15 8.45
N MET A 177 2.40 60.37 7.15
CA MET A 177 2.43 61.71 6.56
C MET A 177 1.33 62.60 7.14
N LYS A 178 0.09 62.10 7.23
CA LYS A 178 -1.03 62.84 7.84
C LYS A 178 -0.72 63.22 9.28
N GLN A 179 -0.27 62.28 10.10
CA GLN A 179 0.10 62.53 11.50
C GLN A 179 1.23 63.57 11.63
N THR A 180 2.24 63.49 10.78
CA THR A 180 3.38 64.43 10.79
C THR A 180 2.94 65.85 10.40
N LEU A 181 2.10 65.95 9.36
CA LEU A 181 1.54 67.22 8.91
C LEU A 181 0.61 67.82 9.97
N ASP A 182 -0.32 67.05 10.54
CA ASP A 182 -1.22 67.50 11.61
C ASP A 182 -0.46 67.91 12.86
N GLY A 183 0.58 67.16 13.24
CA GLY A 183 1.46 67.51 14.35
C GLY A 183 2.18 68.83 14.11
N ARG A 184 2.69 69.08 12.90
CA ARG A 184 3.36 70.34 12.55
C ARG A 184 2.37 71.51 12.50
N ILE A 185 1.16 71.32 11.97
CA ILE A 185 0.09 72.33 11.97
C ILE A 185 -0.32 72.68 13.41
N THR A 186 -0.54 71.67 14.24
CA THR A 186 -0.91 71.85 15.66
C THR A 186 0.19 72.58 16.42
N HIS A 187 1.46 72.22 16.20
CA HIS A 187 2.59 72.91 16.81
C HIS A 187 2.66 74.38 16.40
N MET A 188 2.50 74.70 15.10
CA MET A 188 2.45 76.09 14.63
C MET A 188 1.27 76.86 15.21
N ARG A 189 0.09 76.23 15.33
CA ARG A 189 -1.10 76.81 15.99
C ARG A 189 -0.79 77.19 17.44
N THR A 190 -0.14 76.31 18.19
CA THR A 190 0.27 76.58 19.57
C THR A 190 1.30 77.72 19.66
N LEU A 191 2.29 77.75 18.78
CA LEU A 191 3.28 78.85 18.74
C LEU A 191 2.60 80.20 18.45
N LEU A 192 1.63 80.23 17.54
CA LEU A 192 0.84 81.43 17.26
C LEU A 192 0.02 81.89 18.47
N ASP A 193 -0.64 80.96 19.17
CA ASP A 193 -1.40 81.29 20.38
C ASP A 193 -0.47 81.85 21.47
N GLN A 194 0.71 81.26 21.67
CA GLN A 194 1.71 81.77 22.63
C GLN A 194 2.18 83.20 22.30
N LEU A 195 2.37 83.52 21.02
CA LEU A 195 2.74 84.86 20.58
C LEU A 195 1.60 85.87 20.82
N HIS A 196 0.34 85.50 20.57
CA HIS A 196 -0.80 86.37 20.88
C HIS A 196 -0.95 86.63 22.38
N HIS A 197 -0.84 85.60 23.23
CA HIS A 197 -0.93 85.77 24.69
C HIS A 197 0.22 86.62 25.25
N ASN A 198 1.40 86.60 24.64
CA ASN A 198 2.50 87.49 25.01
C ASN A 198 2.30 88.95 24.57
N GLY A 199 1.44 89.21 23.59
CA GLY A 199 1.05 90.56 23.15
C GLY A 199 -0.04 91.20 24.01
N GLU A 200 -0.85 90.39 24.70
CA GLU A 200 -1.94 90.84 25.57
C GLU A 200 -1.46 90.93 27.02
N SER A 201 -0.71 92.01 27.34
CA SER A 201 -0.43 92.34 28.74
C SER A 201 -1.74 92.74 29.44
N PRO A 202 -2.04 92.22 30.64
CA PRO A 202 -3.25 92.62 31.36
C PRO A 202 -3.19 94.12 31.68
N THR A 203 -4.11 94.90 31.13
CA THR A 203 -4.29 96.31 31.51
C THR A 203 -4.56 96.40 33.01
N PRO A 204 -3.77 97.17 33.79
CA PRO A 204 -4.00 97.29 35.22
C PRO A 204 -5.26 98.14 35.44
N GLN A 205 -6.29 97.55 36.04
CA GLN A 205 -7.41 98.32 36.55
C GLN A 205 -6.94 99.14 37.75
N VAL A 206 -6.75 100.44 37.54
CA VAL A 206 -6.62 101.43 38.61
C VAL A 206 -8.04 101.77 39.08
N HIS A 207 -8.42 101.33 40.28
CA HIS A 207 -9.51 101.96 41.03
C HIS A 207 -8.97 102.37 42.40
N GLY A 208 -9.01 103.69 42.63
CA GLY A 208 -8.40 104.37 43.75
C GLY A 208 -9.10 104.14 45.08
N ASP A 209 -8.27 104.29 46.11
CA ASP A 209 -8.56 104.33 47.54
C ASP A 209 -9.38 105.57 47.94
N GLY A 210 -10.16 105.43 49.02
CA GLY A 210 -10.96 106.50 49.64
C GLY A 210 -11.91 106.03 50.76
N THR A 211 -11.37 105.73 51.96
CA THR A 211 -11.77 106.25 53.31
C THR A 211 -13.28 106.21 53.74
N ILE A 212 -13.81 105.76 54.91
CA ILE A 212 -13.43 105.75 56.36
C ILE A 212 -14.37 104.81 57.18
N GLY A 213 -13.87 104.21 58.28
CA GLY A 213 -14.61 103.94 59.55
C GLY A 213 -15.30 102.57 59.69
N GLU A 214 -15.42 101.90 60.84
CA GLU A 214 -15.11 102.19 62.24
C GLU A 214 -15.34 100.89 63.07
N ALA A 215 -14.52 100.72 64.13
CA ALA A 215 -14.73 99.95 65.38
C ALA A 215 -15.00 98.41 65.32
N ALA A 216 -14.06 97.57 65.80
CA ALA A 216 -13.95 97.06 67.19
C ALA A 216 -14.74 95.73 67.37
N GLN A 217 -14.30 94.66 68.05
CA GLN A 217 -13.53 94.55 69.30
C GLN A 217 -13.19 93.04 69.48
N ARG A 218 -11.91 92.68 69.69
CA ARG A 218 -11.43 91.47 70.43
C ARG A 218 -11.61 91.72 71.96
N PRO A 219 -11.46 90.80 72.94
CA PRO A 219 -10.54 89.62 73.02
C PRO A 219 -11.16 88.35 73.71
N ALA A 220 -10.61 87.13 73.68
CA ALA A 220 -9.41 86.54 74.33
C ALA A 220 -9.41 86.67 75.89
N PRO A 221 -8.71 85.83 76.68
CA PRO A 221 -7.70 84.80 76.35
C PRO A 221 -8.21 83.34 76.31
#